data_AF-A0A833TLE7-F1
#
_entry.id   AF-A0A833TLE7-F1
#
_cell.length_a   1.000
_cell.length_b   1.000
_cell.length_c   1.000
_cell.angle_alpha   90.00
_cell.angle_beta   90.00
_cell.angle_gamma   90.00
#
_symmetry.space_group_name_H-M   'P 1'
#
loop_
_entity.id
_entity.type
_entity.pdbx_description
1 polymer ?
#
loop_
_entity_poly.entity_id
_entity_poly.type
_entity_poly.pdbx_seq_one_letter_code
_entity_poly.pdbx_strand_id
1 'polypeptide(L)'
;MALRTLGLFAAALTSAALASPHQLNLHYGTAKDWPALRFKFSVKRSSMQIHGQSDFTMFADPVVSNDIASVQYDTFSTFTENSVAFNYTVFNGVSYVSHRAMNDKSSSPGWNAQAQISYRQ
;
A
#
# COMPACT_ATOMS: atom_id res chain seq x y z
N MET A 1 13.61 -22.54 54.51
CA MET A 1 14.08 -22.42 53.11
C MET A 1 12.84 -22.57 52.23
N ALA A 2 12.32 -21.45 51.72
CA ALA A 2 10.99 -21.38 51.11
C ALA A 2 11.06 -21.65 49.60
N LEU A 3 10.26 -22.62 49.13
CA LEU A 3 10.13 -22.99 47.72
C LEU A 3 9.30 -21.92 47.00
N ARG A 4 9.91 -21.18 46.07
CA ARG A 4 9.21 -20.17 45.27
C ARG A 4 8.70 -20.78 43.98
N THR A 5 7.38 -20.94 43.89
CA THR A 5 6.67 -21.29 42.67
C THR A 5 6.85 -20.18 41.63
N LEU A 6 7.49 -20.50 40.49
CA LEU A 6 7.44 -19.65 39.30
C LEU A 6 6.11 -19.93 38.58
N GLY A 7 5.20 -18.96 38.61
CA GLY A 7 4.01 -18.97 37.76
C GLY A 7 4.38 -18.60 36.33
N LEU A 8 4.31 -19.58 35.42
CA LEU A 8 4.36 -19.33 33.98
C LEU A 8 2.99 -18.83 33.52
N PHE A 9 2.87 -17.54 33.25
CA PHE A 9 1.71 -16.99 32.54
C PHE A 9 2.00 -16.99 31.04
N ALA A 10 1.52 -18.01 30.34
CA ALA A 10 1.42 -17.98 28.89
C ALA A 10 0.18 -17.15 28.51
N ALA A 11 0.39 -15.89 28.14
CA ALA A 11 -0.67 -15.07 27.54
C ALA A 11 -0.80 -15.45 26.07
N ALA A 12 -1.79 -16.29 25.74
CA ALA A 12 -2.17 -16.54 24.36
C ALA A 12 -2.88 -15.29 23.81
N LEU A 13 -2.22 -14.55 22.93
CA LEU A 13 -2.85 -13.49 22.14
C LEU A 13 -3.64 -14.13 20.99
N THR A 14 -4.93 -14.37 21.23
CA THR A 14 -5.86 -14.78 20.17
C THR A 14 -6.20 -13.55 19.33
N SER A 15 -5.55 -13.38 18.18
CA SER A 15 -5.96 -12.37 17.19
C SER A 15 -7.31 -12.77 16.60
N ALA A 16 -8.40 -12.17 17.07
CA ALA A 16 -9.67 -12.21 16.37
C ALA A 16 -9.58 -11.26 15.16
N ALA A 17 -9.36 -11.81 13.98
CA ALA A 17 -9.54 -11.07 12.73
C ALA A 17 -11.05 -10.78 12.57
N LEU A 18 -11.46 -9.54 12.81
CA LEU A 18 -12.80 -9.08 12.43
C LEU A 18 -12.86 -9.00 10.90
N ALA A 19 -13.34 -10.07 10.26
CA ALA A 19 -13.67 -10.04 8.85
C ALA A 19 -14.86 -9.09 8.63
N SER A 20 -14.57 -7.89 8.13
CA SER A 20 -15.62 -7.02 7.57
C SER A 20 -16.11 -7.66 6.27
N PRO A 21 -17.43 -7.91 6.09
CA PRO A 21 -17.95 -8.47 4.85
C PRO A 21 -18.14 -7.33 3.85
N HIS A 22 -17.04 -6.73 3.39
CA HIS A 22 -17.06 -6.12 2.06
C HIS A 22 -16.80 -7.25 1.08
N GLN A 23 -17.89 -7.86 0.59
CA GLN A 23 -17.85 -8.79 -0.53
C GLN A 23 -17.29 -8.04 -1.75
N LEU A 24 -15.98 -8.12 -1.96
CA LEU A 24 -15.39 -7.91 -3.26
C LEU A 24 -15.91 -9.06 -4.12
N ASN A 25 -16.87 -8.77 -5.00
CA ASN A 25 -17.32 -9.70 -6.02
C ASN A 25 -16.17 -9.87 -7.02
N LEU A 26 -15.22 -10.74 -6.69
CA LEU A 26 -14.13 -11.13 -7.58
C LEU A 26 -14.74 -12.08 -8.62
N HIS A 27 -15.30 -11.50 -9.68
CA HIS A 27 -15.70 -12.25 -10.87
C HIS A 27 -14.47 -13.00 -11.37
N TYR A 28 -14.57 -14.32 -11.52
CA TYR A 28 -13.54 -15.14 -12.14
C TYR A 28 -13.60 -14.94 -13.65
N GLY A 29 -13.24 -13.75 -14.09
CA GLY A 29 -13.16 -13.40 -15.49
C GLY A 29 -11.77 -13.67 -16.04
N THR A 30 -11.68 -13.74 -17.36
CA THR A 30 -10.40 -13.75 -18.07
C THR A 30 -9.54 -12.56 -17.64
N ALA A 31 -8.22 -12.58 -17.87
CA ALA A 31 -7.28 -11.52 -17.45
C ALA A 31 -7.76 -10.06 -17.68
N LYS A 32 -8.69 -9.85 -18.62
CA LYS A 32 -9.34 -8.59 -18.94
C LYS A 32 -10.32 -8.05 -17.88
N ASP A 33 -10.79 -8.86 -16.94
CA ASP A 33 -11.96 -8.56 -16.11
C ASP A 33 -11.64 -8.14 -14.66
N TRP A 34 -10.37 -8.09 -14.27
CA TRP A 34 -9.98 -7.66 -12.92
C TRP A 34 -10.10 -6.13 -12.82
N PRO A 35 -10.85 -5.61 -11.83
CA PRO A 35 -11.04 -4.18 -11.71
C PRO A 35 -9.85 -3.50 -11.01
N ALA A 36 -9.57 -2.26 -11.39
CA ALA A 36 -8.78 -1.35 -10.57
C ALA A 36 -9.49 -1.08 -9.25
N LEU A 37 -8.72 -1.02 -8.16
CA LEU A 37 -9.23 -0.86 -6.81
C LEU A 37 -8.88 0.53 -6.27
N ARG A 38 -9.77 1.03 -5.43
CA ARG A 38 -9.57 2.26 -4.66
C ARG A 38 -9.80 1.98 -3.19
N PHE A 39 -8.73 2.00 -2.41
CA PHE A 39 -8.79 1.81 -0.97
C PHE A 39 -8.88 3.15 -0.28
N LYS A 40 -9.89 3.34 0.56
CA LYS A 40 -10.01 4.50 1.45
C LYS A 40 -9.63 4.06 2.86
N PHE A 41 -8.63 4.71 3.42
CA PHE A 41 -8.16 4.46 4.79
C PHE A 41 -8.61 5.60 5.69
N SER A 42 -8.96 5.24 6.93
CA SER A 42 -9.20 6.17 8.03
C SER A 42 -8.58 5.56 9.29
N VAL A 43 -7.58 6.22 9.86
CA VAL A 43 -6.85 5.75 11.04
C VAL A 43 -7.11 6.66 12.24
N LYS A 44 -7.35 6.05 13.41
CA LYS A 44 -7.79 6.78 14.62
C LYS A 44 -6.66 7.29 15.49
N ARG A 45 -5.52 6.60 15.51
CA ARG A 45 -4.38 6.94 16.39
C ARG A 45 -3.42 7.84 15.63
N SER A 46 -2.99 8.94 16.25
CA SER A 46 -2.01 9.86 15.66
C SER A 46 -0.71 9.15 15.28
N SER A 47 -0.28 8.14 16.05
CA SER A 47 0.90 7.33 15.76
C SER A 47 0.79 6.46 14.49
N MET A 48 -0.40 6.33 13.91
CA MET A 48 -0.64 5.57 12.68
C MET A 48 -0.82 6.46 11.45
N GLN A 49 -0.78 7.78 11.63
CA GLN A 49 -0.85 8.71 10.52
C GLN A 49 0.37 8.53 9.61
N ILE A 50 0.13 8.59 8.31
CA ILE A 50 1.19 8.56 7.31
C ILE A 50 1.40 10.00 6.87
N HIS A 51 2.60 10.55 7.08
CA HIS A 51 2.90 11.96 6.76
C HIS A 51 1.87 12.94 7.36
N GLY A 52 1.45 12.68 8.61
CA GLY A 52 0.44 13.49 9.31
C GLY A 52 -1.01 13.30 8.83
N GLN A 53 -1.27 12.39 7.87
CA GLN A 53 -2.60 12.16 7.32
C GLN A 53 -3.29 10.96 7.99
N SER A 54 -4.50 11.18 8.50
CA SER A 54 -5.38 10.13 9.05
C SER A 54 -6.30 9.50 8.01
N ASP A 55 -6.63 10.26 6.97
CA ASP A 55 -7.58 9.86 5.93
C ASP A 55 -6.92 10.02 4.57
N PHE A 56 -6.78 8.91 3.85
CA PHE A 56 -6.07 8.89 2.58
C PHE A 56 -6.61 7.81 1.65
N THR A 57 -6.23 7.91 0.38
CA THR A 57 -6.62 6.95 -0.66
C THR A 57 -5.38 6.30 -1.28
N MET A 58 -5.49 5.01 -1.57
CA MET A 58 -4.52 4.26 -2.38
C MET A 58 -5.24 3.67 -3.58
N PHE A 59 -4.58 3.74 -4.73
CA PHE A 59 -5.06 3.14 -5.97
C PHE A 59 -4.26 1.86 -6.24
N ALA A 60 -4.91 0.87 -6.85
CA ALA A 60 -4.27 -0.38 -7.19
C ALA A 60 -4.76 -0.88 -8.55
N ASP A 61 -3.84 -1.07 -9.49
CA ASP A 61 -4.11 -1.52 -10.84
C ASP A 61 -3.73 -3.00 -10.99
N PRO A 62 -4.61 -3.85 -11.55
CA PRO A 62 -4.34 -5.27 -11.67
C PRO A 62 -3.32 -5.54 -12.78
N VAL A 63 -2.37 -6.41 -12.48
CA VAL A 63 -1.36 -6.96 -13.39
C VAL A 63 -1.54 -8.47 -13.41
N VAL A 64 -2.10 -8.98 -14.50
CA VAL A 64 -2.36 -10.42 -14.65
C VAL A 64 -1.12 -11.13 -15.18
N SER A 65 -0.79 -12.27 -14.59
CA SER A 65 0.32 -13.10 -15.08
C SER A 65 0.04 -13.62 -16.49
N ASN A 66 1.10 -13.90 -17.26
CA ASN A 66 0.99 -14.36 -18.65
C ASN A 66 0.19 -15.66 -18.79
N ASP A 67 0.28 -16.53 -17.78
CA ASP A 67 -0.46 -17.80 -17.69
C ASP A 67 -1.88 -17.64 -17.12
N ILE A 68 -2.29 -16.41 -16.79
CA ILE A 68 -3.61 -16.05 -16.23
C ILE A 68 -3.87 -16.73 -14.86
N ALA A 69 -2.85 -17.37 -14.27
CA ALA A 69 -3.00 -18.10 -13.02
C ALA A 69 -3.06 -17.19 -11.78
N SER A 70 -2.60 -15.94 -11.91
CA SER A 70 -2.49 -15.01 -10.79
C SER A 70 -2.68 -13.55 -11.22
N VAL A 71 -3.11 -12.73 -10.26
CA VAL A 71 -3.22 -11.28 -10.42
C VAL A 71 -2.45 -10.62 -9.28
N GLN A 72 -1.48 -9.79 -9.65
CA GLN A 72 -0.82 -8.87 -8.75
C GLN A 72 -1.46 -7.48 -8.88
N TYR A 73 -1.29 -6.65 -7.87
CA TYR A 73 -1.79 -5.28 -7.89
C TYR A 73 -0.64 -4.32 -7.71
N ASP A 74 -0.37 -3.52 -8.73
CA ASP A 74 0.55 -2.40 -8.64
C ASP A 74 -0.16 -1.25 -7.94
N THR A 75 0.44 -0.73 -6.88
CA THR A 75 -0.23 0.25 -6.01
C THR A 75 0.45 1.61 -6.09
N PHE A 76 -0.34 2.66 -5.90
CA PHE A 76 0.14 4.03 -5.86
C PHE A 76 -0.59 4.86 -4.79
N SER A 77 0.16 5.63 -4.02
CA SER A 77 -0.37 6.66 -3.13
C SER A 77 0.62 7.81 -2.99
N THR A 78 0.11 9.03 -2.87
CA THR A 78 0.90 10.24 -2.66
C THR A 78 0.50 10.89 -1.36
N PHE A 79 1.49 11.23 -0.55
CA PHE A 79 1.33 12.01 0.68
C PHE A 79 2.10 13.32 0.56
N THR A 80 1.64 14.36 1.25
CA THR A 80 2.31 15.65 1.31
C THR A 80 2.52 16.05 2.75
N GLU A 81 3.75 16.39 3.09
CA GLU A 81 4.16 16.88 4.39
C GLU A 81 5.25 17.94 4.21
N ASN A 82 5.12 19.08 4.87
CA ASN A 82 6.12 20.17 4.86
C ASN A 82 6.58 20.58 3.45
N SER A 83 5.64 20.73 2.51
CA SER A 83 5.91 21.07 1.09
C SER A 83 6.75 20.04 0.32
N VAL A 84 6.83 18.81 0.80
CA VAL A 84 7.43 17.67 0.10
C VAL A 84 6.33 16.66 -0.23
N ALA A 85 6.26 16.23 -1.50
CA ALA A 85 5.39 15.14 -1.92
C ALA A 85 6.16 13.82 -1.88
N PHE A 86 5.63 12.82 -1.19
CA PHE A 86 6.14 11.45 -1.11
C PHE A 86 5.22 10.53 -1.91
N ASN A 87 5.77 9.81 -2.89
CA ASN A 87 5.03 8.82 -3.67
C ASN A 87 5.49 7.43 -3.26
N TYR A 88 4.52 6.62 -2.83
CA TYR A 88 4.68 5.21 -2.55
C TYR A 88 4.15 4.43 -3.74
N THR A 89 4.96 3.50 -4.24
CA THR A 89 4.59 2.68 -5.38
C THR A 89 5.00 1.24 -5.13
N VAL A 90 4.09 0.30 -5.35
CA VAL A 90 4.45 -1.11 -5.55
C VAL A 90 4.32 -1.36 -7.05
N PHE A 91 5.41 -1.81 -7.67
CA PHE A 91 5.45 -2.13 -9.10
C PHE A 91 6.09 -3.51 -9.28
N ASN A 92 5.36 -4.44 -9.88
CA ASN A 92 5.75 -5.85 -10.03
C ASN A 92 6.24 -6.48 -8.71
N GLY A 93 5.51 -6.21 -7.62
CA GLY A 93 5.83 -6.72 -6.28
C GLY A 93 7.00 -6.03 -5.58
N VAL A 94 7.69 -5.07 -6.21
CA VAL A 94 8.78 -4.30 -5.60
C VAL A 94 8.26 -2.96 -5.11
N SER A 95 8.61 -2.60 -3.87
CA SER A 95 8.20 -1.34 -3.24
C SER A 95 9.23 -0.23 -3.46
N TYR A 96 8.76 0.95 -3.88
CA TYR A 96 9.54 2.16 -4.12
C TYR A 96 8.95 3.33 -3.35
N VAL A 97 9.84 4.22 -2.90
CA VAL A 97 9.46 5.53 -2.37
C VAL A 97 10.26 6.59 -3.11
N SER A 98 9.58 7.58 -3.67
CA SER A 98 10.20 8.78 -4.24
C SER A 98 9.66 10.02 -3.55
N HIS A 99 10.44 11.10 -3.53
CA HIS A 99 9.98 12.36 -3.00
C HIS A 99 10.43 13.53 -3.88
N ARG A 100 9.66 14.61 -3.85
CA ARG A 100 9.97 15.87 -4.54
C ARG A 100 9.57 17.06 -3.68
N ALA A 101 10.43 18.06 -3.56
CA ALA A 101 10.03 19.32 -2.98
C ALA A 101 9.11 20.06 -3.96
N MET A 102 8.03 20.66 -3.45
CA MET A 102 7.04 21.36 -4.28
C MET A 102 7.52 22.73 -4.78
N ASN A 103 8.62 23.22 -4.20
CA ASN A 103 9.25 24.52 -4.42
C ASN A 103 10.55 24.45 -5.24
N ASP A 104 10.96 23.26 -5.66
CA ASP A 104 12.05 23.12 -6.62
C ASP A 104 11.52 23.48 -8.02
N LYS A 105 11.89 24.68 -8.50
CA LYS A 105 11.92 24.91 -9.94
C LYS A 105 12.92 23.92 -10.50
N SER A 106 12.41 22.80 -11.02
CA SER A 106 13.13 21.73 -11.72
C SER A 106 14.41 22.27 -12.37
N SER A 107 15.56 22.02 -11.74
CA SER A 107 16.75 21.77 -12.54
C SER A 107 16.54 20.36 -13.06
N SER A 108 16.53 20.27 -14.40
CA SER A 108 16.18 19.08 -15.18
C SER A 108 16.59 17.77 -14.49
N PRO A 109 15.67 16.81 -14.26
CA PRO A 109 16.03 15.51 -13.72
C PRO A 109 17.05 14.85 -14.66
N GLY A 110 18.26 14.64 -14.16
CA GLY A 110 19.28 13.85 -14.83
C GLY A 110 18.72 12.46 -15.12
N TRP A 111 18.66 12.12 -16.40
CA TRP A 111 18.08 10.88 -16.90
C TRP A 111 18.77 9.64 -16.32
N ASN A 112 18.10 8.98 -15.38
CA ASN A 112 18.12 7.53 -15.23
C ASN A 112 16.72 6.95 -14.90
N ALA A 113 15.66 7.74 -15.11
CA ALA A 113 14.27 7.28 -15.14
C ALA A 113 13.94 6.56 -16.46
N GLN A 114 14.66 5.48 -16.76
CA GLN A 114 14.23 4.48 -17.74
C GLN A 114 13.43 3.39 -17.02
N ALA A 115 12.23 3.74 -16.61
CA ALA A 115 11.11 2.82 -16.62
C ALA A 115 9.95 3.63 -17.16
N GLN A 116 9.75 3.54 -18.48
CA GLN A 116 8.66 4.18 -19.20
C GLN A 116 7.32 3.77 -18.56
N ILE A 117 6.73 4.61 -17.72
CA ILE A 117 5.29 4.58 -17.48
C ILE A 117 4.66 5.24 -18.70
N SER A 118 4.59 4.45 -19.76
CA SER A 118 3.88 4.74 -20.98
C SER A 118 2.81 3.67 -21.12
N TYR A 119 1.66 3.88 -20.48
CA TYR A 119 0.41 3.42 -21.07
C TYR A 119 -0.58 4.58 -21.07
N ARG A 120 -1.10 4.82 -22.28
CA ARG A 120 -1.88 5.97 -22.69
C ARG A 120 -3.34 5.83 -22.26
N GLN A 121 -4.00 6.99 -22.38
CA GLN A 121 -5.43 7.28 -22.56
C GLN A 121 -6.37 6.09 -22.77
#